data_AF-A0A942GWX0-F1
#
_entry.id   AF-A0A942GWX0-F1
#
_cell.length_a   1.000
_cell.length_b   1.000
_cell.length_c   1.000
_cell.angle_alpha   90.00
_cell.angle_beta   90.00
_cell.angle_gamma   90.00
#
_symmetry.space_group_name_H-M   'P 1'
#
loop_
_entity.id
_entity.type
_entity.pdbx_description
1 polymer ?
#
loop_
_entity_poly.entity_id
_entity_poly.type
_entity_poly.pdbx_seq_one_letter_code
_entity_poly.pdbx_strand_id
1 'polypeptide(L)'
;MREKLQQKIERLQAQAQKVETSLHKEKDPYVQKALQEHLSQIKSDIDKTAQRLSMLPPDAVEETAQRAAPTPLTGQQIAALDNLARQVQVAKRRGQAAQATELIRQMQQVAPESPQVLEMMGDEFAERLAWPQAKEYYEKALYYNPKSAGLEKKYANVVLRTSAATAMVEAMRAGENPLLIAKEDVVTTPKMAAAMSFFVPGTGQLLLGDPVAGGIFMGCWVFSWLLAYLMHRFVPDKPFLVIVCAGLAVLVMIIAAGACLSEGKKRNQKPTLMP
;
A
#
# COMPACT_ATOMS: atom_id res chain seq x y z
N MET A 1 21.52 -9.25 10.32
CA MET A 1 20.77 -8.05 10.78
C MET A 1 21.69 -6.90 11.19
N ARG A 2 22.71 -7.16 12.03
CA ARG A 2 23.71 -6.19 12.50
C ARG A 2 24.42 -5.43 11.37
N GLU A 3 24.86 -6.15 10.34
CA GLU A 3 25.49 -5.58 9.14
C GLU A 3 24.57 -4.60 8.39
N LYS A 4 23.29 -4.96 8.21
CA LYS A 4 22.29 -4.06 7.59
C LYS A 4 22.10 -2.77 8.40
N LEU A 5 22.15 -2.85 9.74
CA LEU A 5 22.07 -1.67 10.60
C LEU A 5 23.34 -0.82 10.54
N GLN A 6 24.51 -1.44 10.48
CA GLN A 6 25.79 -0.73 10.27
C GLN A 6 25.81 0.01 8.92
N GLN A 7 25.44 -0.68 7.82
CA GLN A 7 25.32 -0.04 6.51
C GLN A 7 24.30 1.11 6.52
N LYS A 8 23.21 0.99 7.29
CA LYS A 8 22.23 2.07 7.44
C LYS A 8 22.81 3.27 8.18
N ILE A 9 23.56 3.05 9.26
CA ILE A 9 24.24 4.11 10.02
C ILE A 9 25.25 4.84 9.12
N GLU A 10 26.05 4.10 8.35
CA GLU A 10 27.04 4.69 7.43
C GLU A 10 26.38 5.57 6.36
N ARG A 11 25.26 5.10 5.77
CA ARG A 11 24.48 5.90 4.80
C ARG A 11 23.93 7.18 5.41
N LEU A 12 23.41 7.12 6.64
CA LEU A 12 22.89 8.29 7.35
C LEU A 12 24.02 9.28 7.70
N GLN A 13 25.18 8.79 8.11
CA GLN A 13 26.36 9.64 8.36
C GLN A 13 26.83 10.35 7.08
N ALA A 14 26.86 9.65 5.95
CA ALA A 14 27.20 10.26 4.66
C ALA A 14 26.17 11.32 4.24
N GLN A 15 24.88 11.11 4.51
CA GLN A 15 23.83 12.11 4.29
C GLN A 15 24.01 13.33 5.19
N ALA A 16 24.31 13.13 6.48
CA ALA A 16 24.57 14.23 7.42
C ALA A 16 25.74 15.10 6.95
N GLN A 17 26.85 14.49 6.51
CA GLN A 17 28.00 15.22 5.95
C GLN A 17 27.63 16.04 4.72
N LYS A 18 26.82 15.49 3.80
CA LYS A 18 26.33 16.25 2.64
C LYS A 18 25.53 17.48 3.07
N VAL A 19 24.61 17.32 4.03
CA VAL A 19 23.80 18.43 4.55
C VAL A 19 24.67 19.47 5.26
N GLU A 20 25.67 19.06 6.04
CA GLU A 20 26.65 19.97 6.68
C GLU A 20 27.43 20.79 5.64
N THR A 21 27.89 20.15 4.57
CA THR A 21 28.59 20.87 3.48
C THR A 21 27.69 21.85 2.74
N SER A 22 26.41 21.52 2.57
CA SER A 22 25.41 22.45 2.00
C SER A 22 25.10 23.60 2.95
N LEU A 23 25.00 23.33 4.26
CA LEU A 23 24.74 24.35 5.28
C LEU A 23 25.83 25.44 5.30
N HIS A 24 27.09 25.06 5.12
CA HIS A 24 28.21 26.02 5.06
C HIS A 24 28.25 26.85 3.78
N LYS A 25 27.67 26.35 2.67
CA LYS A 25 27.64 27.05 1.38
C LYS A 25 26.46 28.01 1.28
N GLU A 26 25.37 27.70 1.95
CA GLU A 26 24.11 28.43 1.85
C GLU A 26 24.15 29.71 2.68
N LYS A 27 23.70 30.83 2.10
CA LYS A 27 23.71 32.14 2.76
C LYS A 27 22.33 32.59 3.22
N ASP A 28 21.27 31.99 2.70
CA ASP A 28 19.90 32.32 3.07
C ASP A 28 19.58 31.80 4.50
N PRO A 29 19.21 32.67 5.45
CA PRO A 29 18.91 32.27 6.83
C PRO A 29 17.71 31.31 6.94
N TYR A 30 16.74 31.39 6.02
CA TYR A 30 15.59 30.46 6.02
C TYR A 30 16.02 29.06 5.59
N VAL A 31 16.85 28.97 4.55
CA VAL A 31 17.38 27.69 4.08
C VAL A 31 18.33 27.07 5.11
N GLN A 32 19.16 27.88 5.76
CA GLN A 32 20.02 27.42 6.85
C GLN A 32 19.22 26.81 8.00
N LYS A 33 18.11 27.44 8.40
CA LYS A 33 17.24 26.91 9.46
C LYS A 33 16.63 25.56 9.07
N ALA A 34 16.14 25.42 7.84
CA ALA A 34 15.59 24.16 7.34
C ALA A 34 16.66 23.05 7.27
N LEU A 35 17.88 23.37 6.83
CA LEU A 35 19.00 22.44 6.79
C LEU A 35 19.45 22.02 8.20
N GLN A 36 19.44 22.94 9.18
CA GLN A 36 19.72 22.62 10.58
C GLN A 36 18.67 21.67 11.18
N GLU A 37 17.39 21.90 10.89
CA GLU A 37 16.29 21.04 11.33
C GLU A 37 16.44 19.63 10.73
N HIS A 38 16.68 19.53 9.42
CA HIS A 38 16.91 18.26 8.75
C HIS A 38 18.13 17.52 9.29
N LEU A 39 19.23 18.23 9.58
CA LEU A 39 20.43 17.68 10.19
C LEU A 39 20.17 17.14 11.60
N SER A 40 19.36 17.84 12.40
CA SER A 40 18.96 17.36 13.74
C SER A 40 18.16 16.05 13.66
N GLN A 41 17.31 15.92 12.64
CA GLN A 41 16.50 14.72 12.41
C GLN A 41 17.37 13.53 11.99
N ILE A 42 18.33 13.73 11.08
CA ILE A 42 19.29 12.69 10.68
C ILE A 42 20.10 12.22 11.89
N LYS A 43 20.59 13.14 12.74
CA LYS A 43 21.33 12.79 13.97
C LYS A 43 20.47 11.95 14.91
N SER A 44 19.21 12.32 15.14
CA SER A 44 18.28 11.54 15.95
C SER A 44 18.08 10.11 15.41
N ASP A 45 18.00 9.95 14.09
CA ASP A 45 17.83 8.63 13.47
C ASP A 45 19.08 7.76 13.53
N ILE A 46 20.28 8.38 13.45
CA ILE A 46 21.55 7.71 13.73
C ILE A 46 21.55 7.18 15.16
N ASP A 47 21.21 8.02 16.14
CA ASP A 47 21.22 7.63 17.56
C ASP A 47 20.23 6.50 17.85
N LYS A 48 19.01 6.58 17.33
CA LYS A 48 18.01 5.49 17.45
C LYS A 48 18.50 4.19 16.81
N THR A 49 19.17 4.28 15.66
CA THR A 49 19.68 3.10 14.95
C THR A 49 20.89 2.50 15.69
N ALA A 50 21.77 3.34 16.23
CA ALA A 50 22.90 2.94 17.05
C ALA A 50 22.44 2.31 18.38
N GLN A 51 21.40 2.86 19.01
CA GLN A 51 20.79 2.29 20.22
C GLN A 51 20.16 0.91 19.93
N ARG A 52 19.47 0.75 18.79
CA ARG A 52 19.00 -0.59 18.36
C ARG A 52 20.16 -1.54 18.10
N LEU A 53 21.28 -1.03 17.59
CA LEU A 53 22.49 -1.81 17.33
C LEU A 53 23.17 -2.26 18.63
N SER A 54 23.16 -1.44 19.68
CA SER A 54 23.72 -1.79 21.00
C SER A 54 22.81 -2.70 21.82
N MET A 55 21.50 -2.63 21.62
CA MET A 55 20.52 -3.55 22.21
C MET A 55 20.54 -4.94 21.58
N LEU A 56 21.12 -5.10 20.39
CA LEU A 56 21.33 -6.42 19.80
C LEU A 56 22.47 -7.14 20.54
N PRO A 57 22.23 -8.35 21.09
CA PRO A 57 23.27 -9.14 21.74
C PRO A 57 24.49 -9.28 20.82
N PRO A 58 25.73 -9.20 21.34
CA PRO A 58 26.94 -9.34 20.53
C PRO A 58 26.93 -10.61 19.68
N ASP A 59 26.28 -11.66 20.19
CA ASP A 59 26.21 -13.01 19.62
C ASP A 59 24.94 -13.28 18.80
N ALA A 60 24.02 -12.30 18.71
CA ALA A 60 22.80 -12.42 17.90
C ALA A 60 23.07 -12.45 16.38
N VAL A 61 24.34 -12.32 15.97
CA VAL A 61 24.76 -12.51 14.58
C VAL A 61 25.00 -14.00 14.28
N GLU A 62 25.35 -14.80 15.29
CA GLU A 62 25.63 -16.24 15.11
C GLU A 62 24.47 -17.13 15.52
N GLU A 63 23.60 -16.74 16.46
CA GLU A 63 22.47 -17.59 16.86
C GLU A 63 21.43 -17.82 15.74
N THR A 64 21.35 -16.93 14.74
CA THR A 64 20.56 -17.17 13.53
C THR A 64 21.27 -18.02 12.47
N ALA A 65 22.60 -18.16 12.52
CA ALA A 65 23.39 -18.96 11.58
C ALA A 65 23.74 -20.36 12.13
N GLN A 66 23.72 -20.54 13.45
CA GLN A 66 23.86 -21.81 14.16
C GLN A 66 22.54 -22.39 14.65
N ARG A 67 21.40 -21.85 14.20
CA ARG A 67 20.16 -22.62 14.20
C ARG A 67 20.41 -23.77 13.23
N ALA A 68 20.68 -24.96 13.81
CA ALA A 68 20.97 -26.19 13.10
C ALA A 68 20.13 -26.27 11.83
N ALA A 69 20.77 -26.57 10.70
CA ALA A 69 20.07 -26.78 9.43
C ALA A 69 18.76 -27.53 9.71
N PRO A 70 17.61 -27.01 9.27
CA PRO A 70 16.31 -27.52 9.67
C PRO A 70 16.34 -29.03 9.51
N THR A 71 16.08 -29.74 10.60
CA THR A 71 16.19 -31.21 10.64
C THR A 71 15.53 -31.75 9.38
N PRO A 72 16.25 -32.51 8.52
CA PRO A 72 15.71 -32.94 7.25
C PRO A 72 14.36 -33.63 7.49
N LEU A 73 13.29 -33.06 6.93
CA LEU A 73 11.97 -33.63 7.12
C LEU A 73 11.97 -35.08 6.64
N THR A 74 11.44 -35.97 7.49
CA THR A 74 11.24 -37.36 7.09
C THR A 74 10.22 -37.43 5.95
N GLY A 75 10.34 -38.42 5.05
CA GLY A 75 9.39 -38.58 3.94
C GLY A 75 7.93 -38.68 4.38
N GLN A 76 7.67 -39.22 5.59
CA GLN A 76 6.34 -39.26 6.18
C GLN A 76 5.81 -37.88 6.56
N GLN A 77 6.65 -37.00 7.13
CA GLN A 77 6.24 -35.63 7.47
C GLN A 77 5.95 -34.81 6.21
N ILE A 78 6.73 -35.00 5.13
CA ILE A 78 6.48 -34.34 3.85
C ILE A 78 5.10 -34.75 3.30
N ALA A 79 4.80 -36.04 3.27
CA ALA A 79 3.50 -36.54 2.79
C ALA A 79 2.33 -36.04 3.68
N ALA A 80 2.53 -35.98 4.99
CA ALA A 80 1.53 -35.44 5.92
C ALA A 80 1.28 -33.94 5.67
N LEU A 81 2.33 -33.14 5.48
CA LEU A 81 2.24 -31.72 5.15
C LEU A 81 1.52 -31.51 3.82
N ASP A 82 1.82 -32.27 2.78
CA ASP A 82 1.17 -32.13 1.47
C ASP A 82 -0.33 -32.48 1.52
N ASN A 83 -0.71 -33.44 2.35
CA ASN A 83 -2.13 -33.76 2.58
C ASN A 83 -2.84 -32.64 3.32
N LEU A 84 -2.24 -32.10 4.39
CA LEU A 84 -2.80 -30.96 5.13
C LEU A 84 -2.86 -29.71 4.26
N ALA A 85 -1.82 -29.42 3.48
CA ALA A 85 -1.75 -28.31 2.53
C ALA A 85 -2.92 -28.36 1.53
N ARG A 86 -3.22 -29.53 0.97
CA ARG A 86 -4.37 -29.72 0.08
C ARG A 86 -5.69 -29.43 0.80
N GLN A 87 -5.85 -29.89 2.03
CA GLN A 87 -7.06 -29.63 2.82
C GLN A 87 -7.23 -28.14 3.14
N VAL A 88 -6.15 -27.43 3.48
CA VAL A 88 -6.15 -25.97 3.68
C VAL A 88 -6.68 -25.27 2.42
N GLN A 89 -6.15 -25.62 1.25
CA GLN A 89 -6.59 -25.00 -0.01
C GLN A 89 -8.06 -25.29 -0.32
N VAL A 90 -8.55 -26.51 -0.04
CA VAL A 90 -9.97 -26.85 -0.19
C VAL A 90 -10.84 -26.05 0.78
N ALA A 91 -10.47 -25.95 2.05
CA ALA A 91 -11.19 -25.17 3.05
C ALA A 91 -11.25 -23.68 2.68
N LYS A 92 -10.14 -23.10 2.20
CA LYS A 92 -10.08 -21.71 1.73
C LYS A 92 -10.99 -21.46 0.53
N ARG A 93 -11.01 -22.36 -0.46
CA ARG A 93 -11.92 -22.26 -1.62
C ARG A 93 -13.39 -22.36 -1.24
N ARG A 94 -13.71 -23.03 -0.12
CA ARG A 94 -15.07 -23.14 0.44
C ARG A 94 -15.44 -21.99 1.37
N GLY A 95 -14.54 -21.02 1.59
CA GLY A 95 -14.75 -19.91 2.54
C GLY A 95 -14.70 -20.34 4.01
N GLN A 96 -14.20 -21.54 4.32
CA GLN A 96 -14.13 -22.10 5.67
C GLN A 96 -12.86 -21.62 6.38
N ALA A 97 -12.75 -20.32 6.64
CA ALA A 97 -11.53 -19.69 7.16
C ALA A 97 -11.06 -20.30 8.50
N ALA A 98 -11.98 -20.55 9.45
CA ALA A 98 -11.64 -21.12 10.76
C ALA A 98 -11.02 -22.53 10.65
N GLN A 99 -11.54 -23.35 9.73
CA GLN A 99 -11.01 -24.69 9.47
C GLN A 99 -9.62 -24.61 8.83
N ALA A 100 -9.42 -23.67 7.90
CA ALA A 100 -8.12 -23.46 7.28
C ALA A 100 -7.06 -23.08 8.33
N THR A 101 -7.38 -22.17 9.25
CA THR A 101 -6.48 -21.79 10.37
C THR A 101 -6.10 -23.01 11.23
N GLU A 102 -7.08 -23.85 11.59
CA GLU A 102 -6.81 -25.02 12.43
C GLU A 102 -5.91 -26.03 11.71
N LEU A 103 -6.12 -26.24 10.41
CA LEU A 103 -5.27 -27.10 9.59
C LEU A 103 -3.84 -26.55 9.47
N ILE A 104 -3.67 -25.23 9.30
CA ILE A 104 -2.35 -24.58 9.28
C ILE A 104 -1.66 -24.77 10.64
N ARG A 105 -2.39 -24.68 11.76
CA ARG A 105 -1.86 -24.95 13.10
C ARG A 105 -1.37 -26.39 13.25
N GLN A 106 -2.10 -27.36 12.68
CA GLN A 106 -1.64 -28.76 12.65
C GLN A 106 -0.35 -28.91 11.83
N MET A 107 -0.25 -28.23 10.68
CA MET A 107 0.98 -28.22 9.88
C MET A 107 2.17 -27.65 10.67
N GLN A 108 1.94 -26.60 11.47
CA GLN A 108 2.94 -26.01 12.34
C GLN A 108 3.43 -26.98 13.43
N GLN A 109 2.57 -27.85 13.95
CA GLN A 109 2.97 -28.88 14.91
C GLN A 109 3.85 -29.97 14.26
N VAL A 110 3.58 -30.31 12.99
CA VAL A 110 4.36 -31.31 12.25
C VAL A 110 5.73 -30.77 11.87
N ALA A 111 5.80 -29.53 11.38
CA ALA A 111 7.04 -28.92 10.91
C ALA A 111 6.98 -27.38 11.03
N PRO A 112 7.36 -26.82 12.19
CA PRO A 112 7.23 -25.38 12.44
C PRO A 112 8.15 -24.51 11.56
N GLU A 113 9.25 -25.07 11.07
CA GLU A 113 10.25 -24.35 10.25
C GLU A 113 10.20 -24.72 8.77
N SER A 114 9.17 -25.47 8.34
CA SER A 114 9.01 -25.78 6.92
C SER A 114 8.67 -24.51 6.12
N PRO A 115 9.36 -24.22 5.00
CA PRO A 115 9.05 -23.07 4.14
C PRO A 115 7.58 -23.04 3.72
N GLN A 116 6.98 -24.21 3.46
CA GLN A 116 5.58 -24.34 3.05
C GLN A 116 4.61 -23.92 4.17
N VAL A 117 4.93 -24.22 5.43
CA VAL A 117 4.10 -23.83 6.58
C VAL A 117 4.22 -22.34 6.83
N LEU A 118 5.44 -21.80 6.79
CA LEU A 118 5.70 -20.37 6.91
C LEU A 118 5.00 -19.57 5.80
N GLU A 119 4.99 -20.09 4.57
CA GLU A 119 4.23 -19.54 3.46
C GLU A 119 2.73 -19.46 3.75
N MET A 120 2.13 -20.56 4.25
CA MET A 120 0.70 -20.61 4.54
C MET A 120 0.30 -19.69 5.69
N MET A 121 1.15 -19.56 6.72
CA MET A 121 0.97 -18.57 7.79
C MET A 121 1.02 -17.14 7.21
N GLY A 122 1.98 -16.87 6.32
CA GLY A 122 2.07 -15.59 5.61
C GLY A 122 0.83 -15.29 4.77
N ASP A 123 0.32 -16.28 4.04
CA ASP A 123 -0.92 -16.17 3.25
C ASP A 123 -2.12 -15.86 4.15
N GLU A 124 -2.23 -16.53 5.31
CA GLU A 124 -3.32 -16.30 6.27
C GLU A 124 -3.28 -14.87 6.86
N PHE A 125 -2.10 -14.38 7.27
CA PHE A 125 -1.97 -13.01 7.75
C PHE A 125 -2.25 -11.98 6.64
N ALA A 126 -1.82 -12.26 5.41
CA ALA A 126 -2.09 -11.41 4.25
C ALA A 126 -3.60 -11.32 3.95
N GLU A 127 -4.33 -12.43 4.07
CA GLU A 127 -5.79 -12.45 3.89
C GLU A 127 -6.53 -11.64 4.96
N ARG A 128 -5.99 -11.59 6.18
CA ARG A 128 -6.49 -10.75 7.28
C ARG A 128 -6.02 -9.29 7.19
N LEU A 129 -5.34 -8.90 6.11
CA LEU A 129 -4.74 -7.57 5.90
C LEU A 129 -3.67 -7.20 6.95
N ALA A 130 -3.14 -8.19 7.67
CA ALA A 130 -2.09 -8.03 8.67
C ALA A 130 -0.71 -8.05 7.98
N TRP A 131 -0.46 -7.04 7.14
CA TRP A 131 0.72 -6.98 6.26
C TRP A 131 2.07 -7.06 6.99
N PRO A 132 2.28 -6.41 8.16
CA PRO A 132 3.54 -6.53 8.88
C PRO A 132 3.86 -7.95 9.31
N GLN A 133 2.87 -8.67 9.86
CA GLN A 133 3.02 -10.07 10.28
C GLN A 133 3.25 -10.97 9.06
N ALA A 134 2.47 -10.78 7.99
CA ALA A 134 2.65 -11.53 6.75
C ALA A 134 4.08 -11.38 6.21
N LYS A 135 4.63 -10.17 6.25
CA LYS A 135 6.00 -9.86 5.81
C LYS A 135 7.02 -10.71 6.58
N GLU A 136 6.91 -10.77 7.90
CA GLU A 136 7.83 -11.53 8.75
C GLU A 136 7.80 -13.04 8.43
N TYR A 137 6.62 -13.62 8.22
CA TYR A 137 6.50 -15.03 7.87
C TYR A 137 7.05 -15.34 6.48
N TYR A 138 6.80 -14.48 5.48
CA TYR A 138 7.39 -14.65 4.15
C TYR A 138 8.91 -14.44 4.14
N GLU A 139 9.45 -13.51 4.93
CA GLU A 139 10.89 -13.33 5.07
C GLU A 139 11.54 -14.59 5.67
N LYS A 140 10.92 -15.18 6.70
CA LYS A 140 11.36 -16.49 7.25
C LYS A 140 11.26 -17.61 6.21
N ALA A 141 10.17 -17.68 5.45
CA ALA A 141 10.02 -18.71 4.40
C ALA A 141 11.10 -18.60 3.32
N LEU A 142 11.43 -17.37 2.88
CA LEU A 142 12.50 -17.09 1.92
C LEU A 142 13.89 -17.41 2.47
N TYR A 143 14.10 -17.21 3.78
CA TYR A 143 15.36 -17.59 4.42
C TYR A 143 15.64 -19.10 4.27
N TYR A 144 14.63 -19.94 4.51
CA TYR A 144 14.78 -21.39 4.38
C TYR A 144 14.70 -21.89 2.92
N ASN A 145 14.05 -21.15 2.02
CA ASN A 145 13.98 -21.47 0.60
C ASN A 145 14.20 -20.23 -0.30
N PRO A 146 15.46 -19.78 -0.45
CA PRO A 146 15.78 -18.53 -1.17
C PRO A 146 15.59 -18.62 -2.69
N LYS A 147 15.42 -19.83 -3.25
CA LYS A 147 15.28 -20.05 -4.70
C LYS A 147 13.83 -20.11 -5.17
N SER A 148 12.86 -19.90 -4.28
CA SER A 148 11.44 -19.93 -4.62
C SER A 148 10.97 -18.59 -5.19
N ALA A 149 10.87 -18.51 -6.52
CA ALA A 149 10.32 -17.33 -7.21
C ALA A 149 8.87 -17.00 -6.79
N GLY A 150 8.08 -18.02 -6.42
CA GLY A 150 6.73 -17.83 -5.90
C GLY A 150 6.71 -17.08 -4.56
N LEU A 151 7.60 -17.47 -3.63
CA LEU A 151 7.75 -16.81 -2.34
C LEU A 151 8.28 -15.38 -2.49
N GLU A 152 9.25 -15.17 -3.38
CA GLU A 152 9.81 -13.85 -3.66
C GLU A 152 8.73 -12.88 -4.14
N LYS A 153 7.87 -13.33 -5.07
CA LYS A 153 6.74 -12.54 -5.57
C LYS A 153 5.73 -12.21 -4.45
N LYS A 154 5.40 -13.18 -3.59
CA LYS A 154 4.48 -12.96 -2.45
C LYS A 154 5.07 -11.96 -1.47
N TYR A 155 6.34 -12.13 -1.10
CA TYR A 155 7.06 -11.21 -0.22
C TYR A 155 7.11 -9.79 -0.80
N ALA A 156 7.47 -9.64 -2.08
CA ALA A 156 7.50 -8.34 -2.76
C ALA A 156 6.13 -7.65 -2.74
N ASN A 157 5.05 -8.39 -2.98
CA ASN A 157 3.68 -7.85 -2.91
C ASN A 157 3.36 -7.33 -1.49
N VAL A 158 3.69 -8.11 -0.46
CA VAL A 158 3.45 -7.69 0.93
C VAL A 158 4.31 -6.49 1.33
N VAL A 159 5.56 -6.42 0.87
CA VAL A 159 6.43 -5.26 1.13
C VAL A 159 5.82 -3.99 0.52
N LEU A 160 5.36 -4.06 -0.74
CA LEU A 160 4.70 -2.93 -1.42
C LEU A 160 3.42 -2.49 -0.71
N ARG A 161 2.60 -3.44 -0.25
CA ARG A 161 1.38 -3.12 0.51
C ARG A 161 1.68 -2.52 1.88
N THR A 162 2.71 -3.02 2.55
CA THR A 162 3.13 -2.50 3.86
C THR A 162 3.68 -1.08 3.74
N SER A 163 4.50 -0.79 2.71
CA SER A 163 5.00 0.57 2.48
C SER A 163 3.87 1.53 2.11
N ALA A 164 2.93 1.12 1.25
CA ALA A 164 1.78 1.95 0.91
C ALA A 164 0.89 2.26 2.12
N ALA A 165 0.63 1.26 2.97
CA ALA A 165 -0.14 1.47 4.19
C ALA A 165 0.59 2.40 5.17
N THR A 166 1.92 2.26 5.30
CA THR A 166 2.72 3.12 6.18
C THR A 166 2.74 4.56 5.67
N ALA A 167 2.95 4.77 4.37
CA ALA A 167 2.92 6.08 3.75
C ALA A 167 1.56 6.77 3.93
N MET A 168 0.46 6.02 3.81
CA MET A 168 -0.89 6.55 4.04
C MET A 168 -1.09 6.97 5.50
N VAL A 169 -0.62 6.17 6.47
CA VAL A 169 -0.69 6.51 7.90
C VAL A 169 0.16 7.75 8.22
N GLU A 170 1.34 7.85 7.62
CA GLU A 170 2.23 8.99 7.77
C GLU A 170 1.63 10.27 7.18
N ALA A 171 1.03 10.19 5.99
CA ALA A 171 0.26 11.27 5.37
C ALA A 171 -0.87 11.78 6.28
N MET A 172 -1.68 10.85 6.82
CA MET A 172 -2.76 11.18 7.74
C MET A 172 -2.24 11.82 9.03
N ARG A 173 -1.09 11.37 9.53
CA ARG A 173 -0.48 11.90 10.76
C ARG A 173 0.15 13.28 10.55
N ALA A 174 0.70 13.53 9.37
CA ALA A 174 1.26 14.83 9.00
C ALA A 174 0.17 15.92 8.80
N GLY A 175 -1.11 15.55 8.86
CA GLY A 175 -2.21 16.47 8.55
C GLY A 175 -2.23 16.89 7.08
N GLU A 176 -1.40 16.26 6.25
CA GLU A 176 -1.41 16.44 4.81
C GLU A 176 -2.64 15.72 4.27
N ASN A 177 -3.45 16.44 3.50
CA ASN A 177 -4.62 15.86 2.86
C ASN A 177 -4.18 14.62 2.07
N PRO A 178 -4.69 13.40 2.38
CA PRO A 178 -4.29 12.16 1.69
C PRO A 178 -4.48 12.23 0.17
N LEU A 179 -5.32 13.17 -0.27
CA LEU A 179 -5.61 13.49 -1.66
C LEU A 179 -4.45 14.16 -2.43
N LEU A 180 -3.47 14.78 -1.74
CA LEU A 180 -2.35 15.47 -2.37
C LEU A 180 -1.10 14.59 -2.52
N ILE A 181 -0.91 13.57 -1.68
CA ILE A 181 0.27 12.68 -1.75
C ILE A 181 0.09 11.56 -2.79
N ALA A 182 -1.15 11.24 -3.17
CA ALA A 182 -1.44 10.24 -4.21
C ALA A 182 -1.08 10.67 -5.65
N LYS A 183 -0.46 11.85 -5.84
CA LYS A 183 -0.29 12.46 -7.16
C LYS A 183 0.75 11.78 -8.05
N GLU A 184 1.65 10.97 -7.49
CA GLU A 184 2.75 10.37 -8.27
C GLU A 184 2.74 8.83 -8.33
N ASP A 185 2.28 8.11 -7.30
CA ASP A 185 2.47 6.64 -7.26
C ASP A 185 1.20 5.78 -7.17
N VAL A 186 0.01 6.38 -7.02
CA VAL A 186 -1.22 5.59 -7.16
C VAL A 186 -1.56 5.52 -8.64
N VAL A 187 -1.14 4.44 -9.30
CA VAL A 187 -1.53 4.10 -10.67
C VAL A 187 -3.04 3.79 -10.69
N THR A 188 -3.88 4.82 -10.58
CA THR A 188 -5.32 4.74 -10.77
C THR A 188 -5.55 4.42 -12.24
N THR A 189 -5.88 3.17 -12.52
CA THR A 189 -6.18 2.74 -13.88
C THR A 189 -7.37 3.58 -14.37
N PRO A 190 -7.36 4.14 -15.61
CA PRO A 190 -8.45 4.97 -16.13
C PRO A 190 -9.84 4.32 -16.01
N LYS A 191 -9.89 2.98 -16.00
CA LYS A 191 -11.11 2.19 -15.75
C LYS A 191 -11.69 2.39 -14.35
N MET A 192 -10.85 2.49 -13.32
CA MET A 192 -11.31 2.79 -11.94
C MET A 192 -11.83 4.22 -11.85
N ALA A 193 -11.17 5.19 -12.48
CA ALA A 193 -11.66 6.57 -12.51
C ALA A 193 -13.04 6.66 -13.19
N ALA A 194 -13.24 5.93 -14.29
CA ALA A 194 -14.54 5.84 -14.96
C ALA A 194 -15.61 5.15 -14.09
N ALA A 195 -15.25 4.06 -13.39
CA ALA A 195 -16.17 3.36 -12.49
C ALA A 195 -16.60 4.24 -11.31
N MET A 196 -15.69 5.03 -10.73
CA MET A 196 -16.00 5.93 -9.62
C MET A 196 -16.88 7.11 -10.07
N SER A 197 -16.65 7.66 -11.27
CA SER A 197 -17.51 8.69 -11.86
C SER A 197 -18.96 8.25 -12.06
N PHE A 198 -19.23 6.94 -12.16
CA PHE A 198 -20.60 6.42 -12.27
C PHE A 198 -21.40 6.61 -10.97
N PHE A 199 -20.76 6.45 -9.80
CA PHE A 199 -21.42 6.61 -8.51
C PHE A 199 -21.55 8.08 -8.11
N VAL A 200 -20.52 8.88 -8.36
CA VAL A 200 -20.51 10.30 -8.01
C VAL A 200 -19.84 11.08 -9.15
N PRO A 201 -20.61 11.88 -9.92
CA PRO A 201 -20.05 12.70 -10.99
C PRO A 201 -18.94 13.62 -10.47
N GLY A 202 -17.79 13.62 -11.17
CA GLY A 202 -16.64 14.45 -10.82
C GLY A 202 -15.54 13.77 -9.99
N THR A 203 -15.82 12.63 -9.34
CA THR A 203 -14.80 11.91 -8.55
C THR A 203 -13.68 11.33 -9.41
N GLY A 204 -13.98 10.84 -10.62
CA GLY A 204 -12.95 10.38 -11.55
C GLY A 204 -11.97 11.48 -11.97
N GLN A 205 -12.45 12.72 -12.17
CA GLN A 205 -11.63 13.89 -12.52
C GLN A 205 -10.72 14.30 -11.35
N LEU A 206 -11.25 14.29 -10.12
CA LEU A 206 -10.47 14.50 -8.90
C LEU A 206 -9.34 13.46 -8.76
N LEU A 207 -9.64 12.19 -9.05
CA LEU A 207 -8.66 11.10 -9.04
C LEU A 207 -7.62 11.20 -10.17
N LEU A 208 -7.96 11.83 -11.30
CA LEU A 208 -7.05 12.01 -12.43
C LEU A 208 -6.09 13.20 -12.24
N GLY A 209 -6.31 14.00 -11.20
CA GLY A 209 -5.50 15.16 -10.84
C GLY A 209 -6.00 16.48 -11.40
N ASP A 210 -7.23 16.54 -11.92
CA ASP A 210 -7.90 17.78 -12.34
C ASP A 210 -9.01 18.17 -11.35
N PRO A 211 -8.67 18.89 -10.27
CA PRO A 211 -9.64 19.25 -9.25
C PRO A 211 -10.66 20.29 -9.73
N VAL A 212 -10.31 21.10 -10.73
CA VAL A 212 -11.19 22.15 -11.25
C VAL A 212 -12.33 21.52 -12.02
N ALA A 213 -12.00 20.64 -12.97
CA ALA A 213 -13.02 19.92 -13.74
C ALA A 213 -13.89 19.03 -12.82
N GLY A 214 -13.28 18.31 -11.88
CA GLY A 214 -14.01 17.49 -10.91
C GLY A 214 -14.97 18.29 -10.04
N GLY A 215 -14.55 19.45 -9.55
CA GLY A 215 -15.39 20.36 -8.77
C GLY A 215 -16.59 20.90 -9.56
N ILE A 216 -16.40 21.27 -10.83
CA ILE A 216 -17.48 21.74 -11.70
C ILE A 216 -18.55 20.67 -11.90
N PHE A 217 -18.15 19.44 -12.23
CA PHE A 217 -19.10 18.34 -12.44
C PHE A 217 -19.88 18.00 -11.17
N MET A 218 -19.20 17.95 -10.03
CA MET A 218 -19.83 17.68 -8.74
C MET A 218 -20.79 18.80 -8.34
N GLY A 219 -20.40 20.06 -8.52
CA GLY A 219 -21.24 21.24 -8.25
C GLY A 219 -22.51 21.26 -9.11
N CYS A 220 -22.39 21.02 -10.42
CA CYS A 220 -23.53 20.94 -11.33
C CYS A 220 -24.52 19.82 -10.95
N TRP A 221 -24.00 18.65 -10.55
CA TRP A 221 -24.84 17.52 -10.15
C TRP A 221 -25.62 17.80 -8.85
N VAL A 222 -24.95 18.30 -7.81
CA VAL A 222 -25.60 18.69 -6.54
C VAL A 222 -26.62 19.80 -6.77
N PHE A 223 -26.27 20.81 -7.57
CA PHE A 223 -27.17 21.91 -7.92
C PHE A 223 -28.42 21.41 -8.67
N SER A 224 -28.26 20.44 -9.57
CA SER A 224 -29.38 19.85 -10.30
C SER A 224 -30.38 19.13 -9.38
N TRP A 225 -29.89 18.35 -8.40
CA TRP A 225 -30.73 17.72 -7.38
C TRP A 225 -31.41 18.75 -6.47
N LEU A 226 -30.68 19.79 -6.05
CA LEU A 226 -31.24 20.87 -5.24
C LEU A 226 -32.36 21.61 -5.99
N LEU A 227 -32.16 21.90 -7.29
CA LEU A 227 -33.17 22.53 -8.12
C LEU A 227 -34.40 21.65 -8.29
N ALA A 228 -34.21 20.34 -8.55
CA ALA A 228 -35.32 19.38 -8.63
C ALA A 228 -36.13 19.33 -7.33
N TYR A 229 -35.46 19.34 -6.17
CA TYR A 229 -36.08 19.38 -4.86
C TYR A 229 -36.89 20.67 -4.64
N LEU A 230 -36.32 21.83 -4.96
CA LEU A 230 -37.01 23.12 -4.86
C LEU A 230 -38.23 23.17 -5.78
N MET A 231 -38.10 22.72 -7.03
CA MET A 231 -39.23 22.69 -7.96
C MET A 231 -40.35 21.76 -7.50
N HIS A 232 -40.02 20.59 -6.94
CA HIS A 232 -41.00 19.70 -6.35
C HIS A 232 -41.74 20.35 -5.17
N ARG A 233 -41.02 21.13 -4.35
CA ARG A 233 -41.60 21.79 -3.17
C ARG A 233 -42.49 22.98 -3.51
N PHE A 234 -42.13 23.78 -4.51
CA PHE A 234 -42.83 25.03 -4.84
C PHE A 234 -43.84 24.89 -5.99
N VAL A 235 -43.70 23.89 -6.85
CA VAL A 235 -44.57 23.70 -8.03
C VAL A 235 -45.03 22.24 -8.14
N PRO A 236 -45.83 21.73 -7.18
CA PRO A 236 -46.23 20.32 -7.15
C PRO A 236 -47.07 19.90 -8.37
N ASP A 237 -47.81 20.83 -8.98
CA ASP A 237 -48.73 20.54 -10.09
C ASP A 237 -48.02 20.25 -11.43
N LYS A 238 -46.69 20.38 -11.50
CA LYS A 238 -45.90 20.21 -12.73
C LYS A 238 -44.80 19.16 -12.56
N PRO A 239 -45.14 17.86 -12.42
CA PRO A 239 -44.15 16.79 -12.25
C PRO A 239 -43.20 16.66 -13.44
N PHE A 240 -43.64 17.07 -14.64
CA PHE A 240 -42.80 17.09 -15.85
C PHE A 240 -41.51 17.89 -15.66
N LEU A 241 -41.55 18.99 -14.91
CA LEU A 241 -40.38 19.84 -14.72
C LEU A 241 -39.33 19.16 -13.83
N VAL A 242 -39.76 18.37 -12.83
CA VAL A 242 -38.86 17.53 -12.01
C VAL A 242 -38.18 16.47 -12.87
N ILE A 243 -38.91 15.83 -13.79
CA ILE A 243 -38.37 14.84 -14.73
C ILE A 243 -37.30 15.46 -15.64
N VAL A 244 -37.55 16.68 -16.15
CA VAL A 244 -36.58 17.41 -16.97
C VAL A 244 -35.29 17.70 -16.19
N CYS A 245 -35.40 18.17 -14.93
CA CYS A 245 -34.24 18.40 -14.08
C CYS A 245 -33.45 17.12 -13.79
N ALA A 246 -34.14 16.02 -13.46
CA ALA A 246 -33.51 14.72 -13.24
C ALA A 246 -32.82 14.19 -14.52
N GLY A 247 -33.45 14.35 -15.68
CA GLY A 247 -32.86 14.00 -16.97
C GLY A 247 -31.58 14.79 -17.26
N LEU A 248 -31.54 16.07 -16.90
CA LEU A 248 -30.35 16.91 -17.05
C LEU A 248 -29.21 16.46 -16.12
N ALA A 249 -29.51 16.02 -14.90
CA ALA A 249 -28.52 15.43 -13.99
C ALA A 249 -27.88 14.16 -14.57
N VAL A 250 -28.69 13.27 -15.17
CA VAL A 250 -28.21 12.05 -15.83
C VAL A 250 -27.37 12.38 -17.06
N LEU A 251 -27.76 13.39 -17.85
CA LEU A 251 -26.98 13.84 -19.00
C LEU A 251 -25.59 14.35 -18.59
N VAL A 252 -25.51 15.14 -17.51
CA VAL A 252 -24.21 15.61 -16.95
C VAL A 252 -23.34 14.43 -16.53
N MET A 253 -23.92 13.37 -15.93
CA MET A 253 -23.19 12.15 -15.57
C MET A 253 -22.61 11.44 -16.80
N ILE A 254 -23.39 11.29 -17.88
CA ILE A 254 -22.92 10.66 -19.13
C ILE A 254 -21.78 11.46 -19.75
N ILE A 255 -21.90 12.79 -19.78
CA ILE A 255 -20.85 13.67 -20.33
C ILE A 255 -19.57 13.58 -19.50
N ALA A 256 -19.68 13.60 -18.16
CA ALA A 256 -18.54 13.46 -17.26
C ALA A 256 -17.82 12.12 -17.44
N ALA A 257 -18.57 11.01 -17.57
CA ALA A 257 -18.02 9.69 -17.83
C ALA A 257 -17.30 9.63 -19.20
N GLY A 258 -17.89 10.21 -20.24
CA GLY A 258 -17.28 10.30 -21.56
C GLY A 258 -15.99 11.12 -21.58
N ALA A 259 -15.94 12.23 -20.83
CA ALA A 259 -14.75 13.06 -20.69
C ALA A 259 -13.58 12.29 -20.04
N CYS A 260 -13.83 11.54 -18.97
CA CYS A 260 -12.81 10.69 -18.33
C CYS A 260 -12.22 9.65 -19.30
N LEU A 261 -13.05 9.02 -20.13
CA LEU A 261 -12.59 8.02 -21.11
C LEU A 261 -11.72 8.65 -22.21
N SER A 262 -12.09 9.84 -22.66
CA SER A 262 -11.36 10.60 -23.68
C SER A 262 -9.97 11.01 -23.19
N GLU A 263 -9.87 11.52 -21.96
CA GLU A 263 -8.58 11.91 -21.37
C GLU A 263 -7.66 10.71 -21.10
N GLY A 264 -8.23 9.58 -20.67
CA GLY A 264 -7.47 8.34 -20.54
C GLY A 264 -6.78 7.92 -21.85
N LYS A 265 -7.45 8.11 -22.99
CA LYS A 265 -6.88 7.83 -24.31
C LYS A 265 -5.74 8.79 -24.68
N LYS A 266 -5.89 10.08 -24.37
CA LYS A 266 -4.83 11.09 -24.61
C LYS A 266 -3.59 10.83 -23.76
N ARG A 267 -3.75 10.41 -22.50
CA ARG A 267 -2.64 10.12 -21.59
C ARG A 267 -1.82 8.91 -22.07
N ASN A 268 -2.47 7.89 -22.62
CA ASN A 268 -1.80 6.73 -23.22
C ASN A 268 -1.11 7.02 -24.56
N GLN A 269 -1.44 8.13 -25.22
CA GLN A 269 -0.83 8.53 -26.50
C GLN A 269 0.36 9.47 -26.34
N LYS A 270 0.61 10.06 -25.15
CA LYS A 270 1.83 10.83 -24.94
C LYS A 270 3.02 9.85 -24.90
N PRO A 271 3.94 9.90 -25.89
CA PRO A 271 5.12 9.05 -25.86
C PRO A 271 5.90 9.39 -24.60
N THR A 272 6.25 8.36 -23.84
CA THR A 272 7.22 8.44 -22.75
C THR A 272 8.50 9.00 -23.36
N LEU A 273 8.74 10.30 -23.17
CA LEU A 273 10.02 10.91 -23.45
C LEU A 273 11.04 10.15 -22.58
N MET A 274 11.85 9.31 -23.24
CA MET A 274 12.93 8.61 -22.56
C MET A 274 13.91 9.66 -22.00
N PRO A 275 14.33 9.53 -20.73
CA PRO A 275 15.38 10.37 -20.16
C PRO A 275 16.72 10.14 -20.83
#